data_AF-A0A183DZ26-F1
#
_entry.id   AF-A0A183DZ26-F1
#
_cell.length_a   1.000
_cell.length_b   1.000
_cell.length_c   1.000
_cell.angle_alpha   90.00
_cell.angle_beta   90.00
_cell.angle_gamma   90.00
#
_symmetry.space_group_name_H-M   'P 1'
#
loop_
_entity.id
_entity.type
_entity.pdbx_description
1 polymer ?
#
loop_
_entity_poly.entity_id
_entity_poly.type
_entity_poly.pdbx_seq_one_letter_code
_entity_poly.pdbx_strand_id
1 'polypeptide(L)'
;LLRIYDKNGFPPDSNYLFLGDFVDRGKQNIETICLQFCYKIKYPENFFMLRGNHETSAINRVYGFFEECNRRYHSTRLWNTFQAILEILLANTRGASYTFGQDVVVDVCQKLDLDLIARAHQVVQDGYEFFANRRLVTIFSAPHYCGQFDNAGGTMTVSEEMNCSFQVGTILLAAQLTVSSPE
;
A
#
# COMPACT_ATOMS: atom_id res chain seq x y z
N LEU A 1 -1.50 -7.56 4.76
CA LEU A 1 -2.50 -7.73 3.67
C LEU A 1 -3.75 -8.45 4.14
N LEU A 2 -3.71 -9.74 4.51
CA LEU A 2 -4.94 -10.49 4.87
C LEU A 2 -5.78 -9.82 5.96
N ARG A 3 -5.15 -9.29 7.03
CA ARG A 3 -5.85 -8.52 8.07
C ARG A 3 -6.59 -7.28 7.55
N ILE A 4 -6.14 -6.67 6.44
CA ILE A 4 -6.85 -5.55 5.80
C ILE A 4 -8.17 -6.06 5.23
N TYR A 5 -8.17 -7.22 4.58
CA TYR A 5 -9.38 -7.85 4.06
C TYR A 5 -10.29 -8.37 5.16
N ASP A 6 -9.75 -9.01 6.19
CA ASP A 6 -10.56 -9.48 7.34
C ASP A 6 -11.35 -8.33 7.99
N LYS A 7 -10.75 -7.13 8.03
CA LYS A 7 -11.35 -5.95 8.65
C LYS A 7 -12.26 -5.15 7.73
N ASN A 8 -12.01 -5.15 6.43
CA ASN A 8 -12.71 -4.29 5.47
C ASN A 8 -13.59 -5.07 4.48
N GLY A 9 -13.63 -6.40 4.54
CA GLY A 9 -14.31 -7.27 3.59
C GLY A 9 -13.38 -7.78 2.49
N PHE A 10 -13.52 -9.05 2.13
CA PHE A 10 -12.75 -9.61 1.00
C PHE A 10 -13.38 -9.17 -0.33
N PRO A 11 -12.59 -8.97 -1.40
CA PRO A 11 -13.18 -8.76 -2.73
C PRO A 11 -14.11 -9.92 -3.15
N PRO A 12 -15.34 -9.65 -3.64
CA PRO A 12 -15.82 -8.35 -4.11
C PRO A 12 -16.71 -7.60 -3.11
N ASP A 13 -16.81 -8.03 -1.85
CA ASP A 13 -17.65 -7.39 -0.82
C ASP A 13 -17.23 -5.94 -0.54
N SER A 14 -15.99 -5.58 -0.90
CA SER A 14 -15.50 -4.20 -0.89
C SER A 14 -14.62 -3.92 -2.10
N ASN A 15 -14.74 -2.69 -2.60
CA ASN A 15 -13.91 -2.17 -3.68
C ASN A 15 -12.56 -1.70 -3.12
N TYR A 16 -11.48 -1.96 -3.85
CA TYR A 16 -10.14 -1.60 -3.41
C TYR A 16 -9.38 -0.80 -4.46
N LEU A 17 -8.72 0.26 -4.00
CA LEU A 17 -7.67 0.98 -4.73
C LEU A 17 -6.38 0.92 -3.91
N PHE A 18 -5.38 0.19 -4.42
CA PHE A 18 -4.05 0.17 -3.81
C PHE A 18 -3.12 1.18 -4.47
N LEU A 19 -2.34 1.89 -3.66
CA LEU A 19 -1.50 3.02 -4.09
C LEU A 19 -0.04 2.65 -4.43
N GLY A 20 0.23 1.36 -4.71
CA GLY A 20 1.56 0.84 -5.07
C GLY A 20 2.36 0.27 -3.90
N ASP A 21 3.65 0.01 -4.15
CA ASP A 21 4.64 -0.56 -3.23
C ASP A 21 4.21 -1.91 -2.64
N PHE A 22 3.87 -2.85 -3.53
CA PHE A 22 3.44 -4.20 -3.21
C PHE A 22 4.59 -5.15 -2.87
N VAL A 23 5.77 -4.87 -3.44
CA VAL A 23 6.96 -5.71 -3.34
C VAL A 23 8.12 -4.97 -2.66
N ASP A 24 9.18 -5.74 -2.37
CA ASP A 24 10.37 -5.36 -1.61
C ASP A 24 10.14 -5.15 -0.10
N ARG A 25 11.25 -5.26 0.65
CA ARG A 25 11.36 -5.02 2.12
C ARG A 25 10.51 -5.94 3.01
N GLY A 26 9.51 -6.63 2.47
CA GLY A 26 8.75 -7.69 3.11
C GLY A 26 9.37 -9.08 2.91
N LYS A 27 8.83 -10.08 3.62
CA LYS A 27 9.28 -11.49 3.56
C LYS A 27 8.51 -12.36 2.56
N GLN A 28 7.34 -11.91 2.12
CA GLN A 28 6.37 -12.66 1.33
C GLN A 28 5.86 -11.82 0.16
N ASN A 29 6.79 -11.27 -0.64
CA ASN A 29 6.46 -10.35 -1.72
C ASN A 29 5.73 -11.10 -2.85
N ILE A 30 6.12 -12.35 -3.13
CA ILE A 30 5.51 -13.18 -4.17
C ILE A 30 4.04 -13.48 -3.84
N GLU A 31 3.73 -13.91 -2.62
CA GLU A 31 2.35 -14.14 -2.19
C GLU A 31 1.53 -12.85 -2.23
N THR A 32 2.13 -11.74 -1.78
CA THR A 32 1.47 -10.43 -1.76
C THR A 32 1.08 -10.02 -3.17
N ILE A 33 2.02 -9.94 -4.11
CA ILE A 33 1.71 -9.48 -5.47
C ILE A 33 0.84 -10.47 -6.25
N CYS A 34 1.03 -11.78 -6.07
CA CYS A 34 0.20 -12.80 -6.72
C CYS A 34 -1.27 -12.70 -6.28
N LEU A 35 -1.53 -12.51 -4.98
CA LEU A 35 -2.90 -12.35 -4.48
C LEU A 35 -3.57 -11.10 -5.07
N GLN A 36 -2.84 -9.99 -5.14
CA GLN A 36 -3.35 -8.76 -5.77
C GLN A 36 -3.70 -8.97 -7.25
N PHE A 37 -2.82 -9.65 -8.00
CA PHE A 37 -3.08 -9.98 -9.41
C PHE A 37 -4.27 -10.91 -9.57
N CYS A 38 -4.41 -11.93 -8.72
CA CYS A 38 -5.58 -12.80 -8.73
C CYS A 38 -6.88 -12.01 -8.53
N TYR A 39 -6.91 -11.06 -7.58
CA TYR A 39 -8.07 -10.20 -7.39
C TYR A 39 -8.30 -9.23 -8.55
N LYS A 40 -7.24 -8.66 -9.13
CA LYS A 40 -7.38 -7.79 -10.32
C LYS A 40 -7.97 -8.54 -11.51
N ILE A 41 -7.54 -9.77 -11.73
CA ILE A 41 -8.06 -10.63 -12.81
C ILE A 41 -9.51 -11.03 -12.53
N LYS A 42 -9.81 -11.42 -11.28
CA LYS A 42 -11.14 -11.92 -10.90
C LYS A 42 -12.20 -10.81 -10.82
N TYR A 43 -11.82 -9.61 -10.38
CA TYR A 43 -12.72 -8.49 -10.13
C TYR A 43 -12.18 -7.19 -10.74
N PRO A 44 -12.03 -7.10 -12.07
CA PRO A 44 -11.36 -5.99 -12.72
C PRO A 44 -12.02 -4.62 -12.50
N GLU A 45 -13.34 -4.59 -12.26
CA GLU A 45 -14.14 -3.39 -12.03
C GLU A 45 -14.23 -2.97 -10.55
N ASN A 46 -13.75 -3.81 -9.63
CA ASN A 46 -13.82 -3.59 -8.17
C ASN A 46 -12.44 -3.50 -7.52
N PHE A 47 -11.39 -3.93 -8.22
CA PHE A 47 -10.04 -4.02 -7.70
C PHE A 47 -9.06 -3.26 -8.60
N PHE A 48 -8.42 -2.23 -8.04
CA PHE A 48 -7.55 -1.31 -8.75
C PHE A 48 -6.17 -1.25 -8.10
N MET A 49 -5.13 -1.23 -8.94
CA MET A 49 -3.74 -1.23 -8.53
C MET A 49 -3.02 -0.09 -9.24
N LEU A 50 -2.50 0.86 -8.47
CA LEU A 50 -1.59 1.88 -8.98
C LEU A 50 -0.14 1.38 -8.86
N ARG A 51 0.74 1.98 -9.65
CA ARG A 51 2.16 1.66 -9.64
C ARG A 51 2.89 2.49 -8.58
N GLY A 52 3.60 1.85 -7.67
CA GLY A 52 4.54 2.49 -6.74
C GLY A 52 5.96 2.53 -7.32
N ASN A 53 6.89 3.12 -6.58
CA ASN A 53 8.29 3.19 -7.02
C ASN A 53 8.98 1.82 -6.93
N HIS A 54 8.53 0.94 -6.05
CA HIS A 54 9.01 -0.44 -5.95
C HIS A 54 8.52 -1.34 -7.09
N GLU A 55 7.53 -0.93 -7.89
CA GLU A 55 7.12 -1.64 -9.10
C GLU A 55 7.95 -1.26 -10.33
N THR A 56 9.25 -1.02 -10.14
CA THR A 56 10.22 -0.73 -11.20
C THR A 56 11.42 -1.67 -11.10
N SER A 57 11.95 -2.09 -12.25
CA SER A 57 13.08 -3.03 -12.29
C SER A 57 14.34 -2.46 -11.64
N ALA A 58 14.54 -1.14 -11.73
CA ALA A 58 15.66 -0.46 -11.08
C ALA A 58 15.63 -0.58 -9.55
N ILE A 59 14.44 -0.47 -8.95
CA ILE A 59 14.27 -0.52 -7.49
C ILE A 59 14.19 -1.97 -7.02
N ASN A 60 13.26 -2.77 -7.55
CA ASN A 60 13.02 -4.11 -7.02
C ASN A 60 14.09 -5.16 -7.36
N ARG A 61 15.10 -4.77 -8.15
CA ARG A 61 16.32 -5.56 -8.33
C ARG A 61 17.18 -5.62 -7.06
N VAL A 62 17.12 -4.59 -6.21
CA VAL A 62 18.06 -4.43 -5.09
C VAL A 62 17.41 -4.37 -3.70
N TYR A 63 16.08 -4.25 -3.61
CA TYR A 63 15.37 -4.11 -2.32
C TYR A 63 14.61 -5.38 -1.85
N GLY A 64 14.86 -6.52 -2.51
CA GLY A 64 14.52 -7.85 -1.99
C GLY A 64 13.66 -8.72 -2.91
N PHE A 65 12.87 -8.15 -3.82
CA PHE A 65 11.96 -8.95 -4.64
C PHE A 65 12.69 -9.85 -5.65
N PHE A 66 13.72 -9.32 -6.32
CA PHE A 66 14.58 -10.13 -7.19
C PHE A 66 15.26 -11.27 -6.44
N GLU A 67 15.78 -10.99 -5.24
CA GLU A 67 16.40 -12.01 -4.40
C GLU A 67 15.39 -13.08 -4.00
N GLU A 68 14.18 -12.70 -3.58
CA GLU A 68 13.13 -13.65 -3.22
C GLU A 68 12.77 -14.59 -4.38
N CYS A 69 12.58 -14.04 -5.59
CA CYS A 69 12.29 -14.82 -6.80
C CYS A 69 13.38 -15.87 -7.06
N ASN A 70 14.65 -15.47 -7.00
CA ASN A 70 15.78 -16.38 -7.25
C ASN A 70 16.00 -17.38 -6.12
N ARG A 71 15.85 -16.96 -4.88
CA ARG A 71 16.05 -17.82 -3.70
C ARG A 71 15.00 -18.92 -3.63
N ARG A 72 13.74 -18.61 -3.97
CA ARG A 72 12.61 -19.57 -3.83
C ARG A 72 12.38 -20.43 -5.07
N TYR A 73 12.64 -19.90 -6.26
CA TYR A 73 12.31 -20.56 -7.53
C TYR A 73 13.50 -20.76 -8.46
N HIS A 74 14.71 -20.33 -8.06
CA HIS A 74 15.93 -20.42 -8.88
C HIS A 74 15.75 -19.84 -10.30
N SER A 75 14.97 -18.77 -10.42
CA SER A 75 14.49 -18.29 -11.71
C SER A 75 14.53 -16.77 -11.83
N THR A 76 15.57 -16.26 -12.51
CA THR A 76 15.62 -14.88 -13.02
C THR A 76 14.46 -14.61 -13.98
N ARG A 77 14.01 -15.64 -14.71
CA ARG A 77 12.89 -15.54 -15.64
C ARG A 77 11.59 -15.19 -14.93
N LEU A 78 11.35 -15.73 -13.74
CA LEU A 78 10.16 -15.40 -12.94
C LEU A 78 10.13 -13.91 -12.60
N TRP A 79 11.25 -13.34 -12.14
CA TRP A 79 11.34 -11.91 -11.89
C TRP A 79 11.10 -11.09 -13.16
N ASN A 80 11.71 -11.45 -14.30
CA ASN A 80 11.46 -10.77 -15.58
C ASN A 80 9.98 -10.81 -15.98
N THR A 81 9.27 -11.92 -15.72
CA THR A 81 7.83 -12.02 -15.97
C THR A 81 7.04 -11.06 -15.09
N PHE A 82 7.38 -10.93 -13.80
CA PHE A 82 6.77 -9.91 -12.95
C PHE A 82 7.03 -8.50 -13.48
N GLN A 83 8.24 -8.19 -13.94
CA GLN A 83 8.56 -6.87 -14.49
C GLN A 83 7.69 -6.51 -15.69
N ALA A 84 7.48 -7.46 -16.61
CA ALA A 84 6.62 -7.24 -17.78
C ALA A 84 5.17 -6.91 -17.38
N ILE A 85 4.66 -7.51 -16.30
CA ILE A 85 3.30 -7.23 -15.80
C ILE A 85 3.27 -5.87 -15.08
N LEU A 86 4.26 -5.59 -14.23
CA LEU A 86 4.34 -4.35 -13.45
C LEU A 86 4.51 -3.10 -14.33
N GLU A 87 5.10 -3.24 -15.52
CA GLU A 87 5.20 -2.17 -16.51
C GLU A 87 3.85 -1.75 -17.10
N ILE A 88 2.83 -2.62 -17.06
CA ILE A 88 1.47 -2.34 -17.54
C ILE A 88 0.68 -1.53 -16.51
N LEU A 89 1.05 -1.60 -15.21
CA LEU A 89 0.43 -0.76 -14.20
C LEU A 89 0.68 0.72 -14.55
N LEU A 90 -0.35 1.56 -14.40
CA LEU A 90 -0.33 2.98 -14.75
C LEU A 90 0.95 3.64 -14.24
N ALA A 91 1.87 3.91 -15.15
CA ALA A 91 3.21 4.35 -14.81
C ALA A 91 3.24 5.87 -14.62
N ASN A 92 3.95 6.31 -13.58
CA ASN A 92 4.52 7.65 -13.57
C ASN A 92 5.85 7.60 -14.35
N THR A 93 5.98 8.42 -15.38
CA THR A 93 7.15 8.44 -16.29
C THR A 93 8.33 9.28 -15.77
N ARG A 94 8.28 9.78 -14.52
CA ARG A 94 9.31 10.65 -13.96
C ARG A 94 10.10 9.94 -12.84
N GLY A 95 11.43 9.91 -12.99
CA GLY A 95 12.39 9.44 -11.98
C GLY A 95 12.32 10.26 -10.67
N ALA A 96 13.15 9.90 -9.69
CA ALA A 96 13.15 10.41 -8.30
C ALA A 96 12.68 11.88 -8.19
N SER A 97 11.60 12.06 -7.42
CA SER A 97 10.68 13.19 -7.54
C SER A 97 11.09 14.45 -6.76
N TYR A 98 10.22 15.46 -6.78
CA TYR A 98 10.35 16.72 -6.07
C TYR A 98 9.63 16.68 -4.71
N THR A 99 10.07 17.50 -3.76
CA THR A 99 9.25 17.89 -2.60
C THR A 99 8.44 19.13 -2.93
N PHE A 100 7.23 19.25 -2.38
CA PHE A 100 6.35 20.40 -2.60
C PHE A 100 5.72 20.88 -1.28
N GLY A 101 5.50 22.19 -1.18
CA GLY A 101 4.90 22.82 -0.01
C GLY A 101 3.36 22.78 -0.04
N GLN A 102 2.73 23.30 1.01
CA GLN A 102 1.27 23.36 1.09
C GLN A 102 0.66 24.26 0.01
N ASP A 103 1.39 25.29 -0.41
CA ASP A 103 1.02 26.24 -1.45
C ASP A 103 0.77 25.53 -2.77
N VAL A 104 1.65 24.60 -3.15
CA VAL A 104 1.49 23.78 -4.35
C VAL A 104 0.27 22.85 -4.24
N VAL A 105 0.04 22.24 -3.06
CA VAL A 105 -1.12 21.36 -2.85
C VAL A 105 -2.43 22.15 -3.01
N VAL A 106 -2.53 23.30 -2.35
CA VAL A 106 -3.72 24.16 -2.41
C VAL A 106 -3.96 24.65 -3.84
N ASP A 107 -2.92 25.11 -4.52
CA ASP A 107 -2.99 25.59 -5.90
C ASP A 107 -3.44 24.49 -6.88
N VAL A 108 -2.89 23.28 -6.76
CA VAL A 108 -3.29 22.14 -7.60
C VAL A 108 -4.73 21.72 -7.32
N CYS A 109 -5.13 21.62 -6.06
CA CYS A 109 -6.51 21.29 -5.70
C CYS A 109 -7.49 22.34 -6.26
N GLN A 110 -7.17 23.63 -6.20
CA GLN A 110 -8.00 24.68 -6.78
C GLN A 110 -8.05 24.61 -8.30
N LYS A 111 -6.91 24.44 -8.97
CA LYS A 111 -6.83 24.40 -10.44
C LYS A 111 -7.55 23.21 -11.06
N LEU A 112 -7.54 22.08 -10.37
CA LEU A 112 -8.13 20.83 -10.85
C LEU A 112 -9.53 20.56 -10.28
N ASP A 113 -10.07 21.48 -9.47
CA ASP A 113 -11.35 21.33 -8.77
C ASP A 113 -11.41 20.02 -7.94
N LEU A 114 -10.37 19.80 -7.14
CA LEU A 114 -10.21 18.62 -6.28
C LEU A 114 -10.35 18.98 -4.80
N ASP A 115 -11.07 18.12 -4.07
CA ASP A 115 -11.19 18.25 -2.62
C ASP A 115 -9.97 17.72 -1.87
N LEU A 116 -9.41 16.60 -2.34
CA LEU A 116 -8.39 15.83 -1.62
C LEU A 116 -7.41 15.15 -2.58
N ILE A 117 -6.12 15.23 -2.25
CA ILE A 117 -5.08 14.37 -2.82
C ILE A 117 -4.81 13.21 -1.84
N ALA A 118 -5.07 11.98 -2.25
CA ALA A 118 -4.71 10.78 -1.49
C ALA A 118 -3.43 10.14 -2.05
N ARG A 119 -2.45 9.87 -1.19
CA ARG A 119 -1.16 9.30 -1.60
C ARG A 119 -0.57 8.35 -0.54
N ALA A 120 0.43 7.55 -0.89
CA ALA A 120 1.09 6.58 0.00
C ALA A 120 2.59 6.84 0.22
N HIS A 121 3.48 5.88 -0.01
CA HIS A 121 4.95 6.01 -0.10
C HIS A 121 5.75 6.45 1.16
N GLN A 122 5.27 7.41 1.97
CA GLN A 122 5.95 7.82 3.21
C GLN A 122 5.33 7.11 4.42
N VAL A 123 6.18 6.56 5.29
CA VAL A 123 5.78 6.01 6.59
C VAL A 123 5.29 7.16 7.47
N VAL A 124 4.10 7.00 8.05
CA VAL A 124 3.47 7.94 8.98
C VAL A 124 3.06 7.19 10.24
N GLN A 125 3.18 7.83 11.40
CA GLN A 125 3.11 7.12 12.69
C GLN A 125 1.76 6.41 12.93
N ASP A 126 0.65 7.08 12.63
CA ASP A 126 -0.69 6.56 12.88
C ASP A 126 -1.30 5.82 11.67
N GLY A 127 -0.47 5.53 10.65
CA GLY A 127 -0.91 4.90 9.40
C GLY A 127 -1.65 5.85 8.43
N TYR A 128 -1.99 7.06 8.86
CA TYR A 128 -2.35 8.17 7.98
C TYR A 128 -1.91 9.53 8.56
N GLU A 129 -1.73 10.53 7.72
CA GLU A 129 -1.40 11.91 8.13
C GLU A 129 -1.97 12.93 7.14
N PHE A 130 -2.58 14.00 7.66
CA PHE A 130 -3.07 15.10 6.84
C PHE A 130 -2.02 16.20 6.68
N PHE A 131 -2.03 16.84 5.51
CA PHE A 131 -1.20 17.99 5.17
C PHE A 131 -2.05 19.07 4.46
N ALA A 132 -1.53 20.30 4.41
CA ALA A 132 -2.13 21.43 3.69
C ALA A 132 -3.62 21.65 4.02
N ASN A 133 -3.95 21.89 5.30
CA ASN A 133 -5.33 22.07 5.76
C ASN A 133 -6.26 20.92 5.33
N ARG A 134 -5.77 19.68 5.43
CA ARG A 134 -6.48 18.43 5.06
C ARG A 134 -6.79 18.27 3.57
N ARG A 135 -6.14 19.04 2.69
CA ARG A 135 -6.24 18.88 1.22
C ARG A 135 -5.33 17.77 0.68
N LEU A 136 -4.42 17.25 1.49
CA LEU A 136 -3.64 16.05 1.17
C LEU A 136 -3.65 15.09 2.34
N VAL A 137 -3.79 13.79 2.04
CA VAL A 137 -3.63 12.71 3.01
C VAL A 137 -2.57 11.72 2.54
N THR A 138 -1.62 11.41 3.42
CA THR A 138 -0.70 10.29 3.28
C THR A 138 -1.30 9.09 4.01
N ILE A 139 -1.33 7.92 3.36
CA ILE A 139 -1.84 6.66 3.91
C ILE A 139 -0.75 5.60 3.80
N PHE A 140 -0.47 4.88 4.89
CA PHE A 140 0.53 3.83 4.94
C PHE A 140 -0.01 2.58 5.60
N SER A 141 -0.13 1.48 4.85
CA SER A 141 -0.87 0.29 5.29
C SER A 141 -0.01 -0.84 5.85
N ALA A 142 1.32 -0.67 5.94
CA ALA A 142 2.23 -1.66 6.49
C ALA A 142 2.61 -1.31 7.95
N PRO A 143 1.99 -1.94 8.97
CA PRO A 143 2.34 -1.68 10.36
C PRO A 143 3.71 -2.26 10.73
N HIS A 144 4.37 -1.65 11.72
CA HIS A 144 5.74 -1.96 12.16
C HIS A 144 6.71 -2.14 10.99
N TYR A 145 6.75 -1.14 10.12
CA TYR A 145 7.42 -1.24 8.84
C TYR A 145 8.88 -1.70 9.00
N CYS A 146 9.27 -2.70 8.22
CA CYS A 146 10.58 -3.36 8.28
C CYS A 146 11.03 -3.85 9.68
N GLY A 147 10.14 -3.92 10.68
CA GLY A 147 10.51 -4.17 12.08
C GLY A 147 11.38 -3.08 12.71
N GLN A 148 11.49 -1.91 12.08
CA GLN A 148 12.32 -0.78 12.51
C GLN A 148 11.49 0.40 13.02
N PHE A 149 10.26 0.49 12.54
CA PHE A 149 9.30 1.53 12.91
C PHE A 149 8.24 0.94 13.83
N ASP A 150 7.69 1.78 14.71
CA ASP A 150 6.55 1.44 15.57
C ASP A 150 5.25 2.05 15.02
N ASN A 151 5.17 2.21 13.69
CA ASN A 151 4.03 2.82 13.03
C ASN A 151 2.84 1.87 12.97
N ALA A 152 1.64 2.43 13.05
CA ALA A 152 0.42 1.71 12.69
C ALA A 152 0.27 1.59 11.16
N GLY A 153 -0.58 0.66 10.74
CA GLY A 153 -1.05 0.56 9.36
C GLY A 153 -2.44 1.16 9.24
N GLY A 154 -2.69 2.00 8.23
CA GLY A 154 -3.97 2.63 7.97
C GLY A 154 -4.59 2.23 6.64
N THR A 155 -5.91 2.22 6.58
CA THR A 155 -6.71 2.27 5.34
C THR A 155 -7.68 3.44 5.40
N MET A 156 -8.02 3.98 4.22
CA MET A 156 -9.06 5.00 4.07
C MET A 156 -10.24 4.39 3.33
N THR A 157 -11.43 4.56 3.89
CA THR A 157 -12.71 4.16 3.29
C THR A 157 -13.44 5.41 2.84
N VAL A 158 -13.96 5.39 1.61
CA VAL A 158 -14.75 6.48 1.02
C VAL A 158 -16.17 5.97 0.83
N SER A 159 -17.16 6.64 1.43
CA SER A 159 -18.58 6.29 1.26
C SER A 159 -19.16 6.82 -0.06
N GLU A 160 -20.40 6.43 -0.38
CA GLU A 160 -21.14 6.94 -1.54
C GLU A 160 -21.36 8.45 -1.47
N GLU A 161 -21.49 9.02 -0.27
CA GLU A 161 -21.59 10.47 -0.02
C GLU A 161 -20.22 11.16 0.03
N MET A 162 -19.16 10.49 -0.43
CA MET A 162 -17.77 11.00 -0.45
C MET A 162 -17.16 11.26 0.94
N ASN A 163 -17.76 10.70 2.00
CA ASN A 163 -17.20 10.82 3.34
C ASN A 163 -15.98 9.90 3.49
N CYS A 164 -14.84 10.48 3.89
CA CYS A 164 -13.61 9.75 4.16
C CYS A 164 -13.54 9.36 5.64
N SER A 165 -13.37 8.07 5.92
CA SER A 165 -13.09 7.52 7.25
C SER A 165 -11.82 6.68 7.24
N PHE A 166 -11.17 6.55 8.41
CA PHE A 166 -9.89 5.87 8.52
C PHE A 166 -9.99 4.70 9.48
N GLN A 167 -9.45 3.56 9.08
CA GLN A 167 -9.29 2.40 9.94
C GLN A 167 -7.80 2.19 10.20
N VAL A 168 -7.43 2.17 11.48
CA VAL A 168 -6.04 1.98 11.92
C VAL A 168 -5.88 0.61 12.56
N GLY A 169 -4.81 -0.08 12.21
CA GLY A 169 -4.41 -1.36 12.79
C GLY A 169 -2.97 -1.31 13.29
N THR A 170 -2.80 -1.47 14.59
CA THR A 170 -1.50 -1.77 15.20
C THR A 170 -1.27 -3.28 15.20
N ILE A 171 -0.01 -3.74 15.24
CA ILE A 171 0.28 -5.12 15.61
C ILE A 171 0.31 -5.16 17.14
N LEU A 172 -0.85 -5.16 17.80
CA LEU A 172 -0.90 -5.61 19.19
C LEU A 172 -0.70 -7.12 19.21
N LEU A 173 0.56 -7.55 19.21
CA LEU A 173 1.01 -8.91 19.51
C LEU A 173 1.20 -9.04 21.03
N ALA A 174 0.12 -8.79 21.80
CA ALA A 174 -0.02 -9.22 23.20
C ALA A 174 -1.46 -8.98 23.65
N ALA A 175 -2.37 -9.89 23.31
CA ALA A 175 -3.29 -10.30 24.36
C ALA A 175 -2.41 -10.98 25.41
N GLN A 176 -2.10 -10.30 26.51
CA GLN A 176 -1.74 -11.01 27.74
C GLN A 176 -2.94 -11.91 28.04
N LEU A 177 -2.84 -13.18 27.65
CA LEU A 177 -3.62 -14.23 28.28
C LEU A 177 -3.02 -14.39 29.68
N THR A 178 -3.44 -13.55 30.62
CA THR A 178 -3.36 -13.92 32.02
C THR A 178 -4.33 -15.07 32.21
N VAL A 179 -3.79 -16.29 32.20
CA VAL A 179 -4.48 -17.44 32.76
C VAL A 179 -4.63 -17.11 34.25
N SER A 180 -5.82 -16.72 34.68
CA SER A 180 -6.15 -16.76 36.11
C SER A 180 -6.20 -18.23 36.49
N SER A 181 -5.22 -18.68 37.28
CA SER A 181 -5.32 -19.96 37.97
C SER A 181 -6.51 -19.91 38.93
N PRO A 182 -7.33 -20.97 39.01
CA PRO A 182 -8.37 -21.05 40.02
C PRO A 182 -7.72 -21.39 41.38
N GLU A 183 -7.84 -20.48 42.34
CA GLU A 183 -7.96 -20.81 43.77
C GLU A 183 -9.26 -20.19 44.29
#